data_AF-A0A937PJH0-F1
#
_entry.id   AF-A0A937PJH0-F1
#
_cell.length_a   1.000
_cell.length_b   1.000
_cell.length_c   1.000
_cell.angle_alpha   90.00
_cell.angle_beta   90.00
_cell.angle_gamma   90.00
#
_symmetry.space_group_name_H-M   'P 1'
#
loop_
_entity.id
_entity.type
_entity.pdbx_description
1 polymer ?
#
loop_
_entity_poly.entity_id
_entity_poly.type
_entity_poly.pdbx_seq_one_letter_code
_entity_poly.pdbx_strand_id
1 'polypeptide(L)'
;MRLFAGLEEIVKTDEPMAPHTWLNIGGPASYFLSPRSVEEMLEVVRRCKANEVPMYVLGSGANLLVDDAGVEGAVICLRQGQFMEVSLTEIGL
;
A
#
# COMPACT_ATOMS: atom_id res chain seq x y z
N MET A 1 -16.38 -2.21 -2.83
CA MET A 1 -15.74 -1.68 -1.60
C MET A 1 -16.07 -2.42 -0.30
N ARG A 2 -16.78 -3.57 -0.27
CA ARG A 2 -17.12 -4.24 1.01
C ARG A 2 -15.93 -4.76 1.82
N LEU A 3 -14.82 -5.13 1.17
CA LEU A 3 -13.66 -5.71 1.84
C LEU A 3 -13.03 -4.73 2.84
N PHE A 4 -12.88 -3.47 2.47
CA PHE A 4 -12.23 -2.44 3.31
C PHE A 4 -13.23 -1.43 3.89
N ALA A 5 -14.44 -1.87 4.21
CA ALA A 5 -15.43 -1.02 4.88
C ALA A 5 -14.89 -0.48 6.22
N GLY A 6 -15.05 0.81 6.49
CA GLY A 6 -14.47 1.51 7.63
C GLY A 6 -13.02 1.98 7.44
N LEU A 7 -12.42 1.74 6.26
CA LEU A 7 -11.08 2.21 5.87
C LEU A 7 -11.14 3.07 4.60
N GLU A 8 -12.29 3.66 4.30
CA GLU A 8 -12.54 4.37 3.03
C GLU A 8 -11.58 5.55 2.79
N GLU A 9 -11.08 6.18 3.84
CA GLU A 9 -10.11 7.27 3.73
C GLU A 9 -8.74 6.82 3.22
N ILE A 10 -8.40 5.55 3.41
CA ILE A 10 -7.08 5.02 3.07
C ILE A 10 -7.12 4.04 1.90
N VAL A 11 -8.29 3.77 1.30
CA VAL A 11 -8.45 2.79 0.22
C VAL A 11 -9.00 3.41 -1.04
N LYS A 12 -8.30 3.17 -2.15
CA LYS A 12 -8.79 3.41 -3.50
C LYS A 12 -8.90 2.09 -4.26
N THR A 13 -9.89 1.98 -5.13
CA THR A 13 -10.05 0.86 -6.07
C THR A 13 -9.69 1.30 -7.48
N ASP A 14 -9.12 0.38 -8.26
CA ASP A 14 -8.70 0.63 -9.65
C ASP A 14 -7.76 1.85 -9.79
N GLU A 15 -6.89 2.06 -8.79
CA GLU A 15 -5.96 3.18 -8.77
C GLU A 15 -4.82 2.91 -9.76
N PRO A 16 -4.57 3.79 -10.75
CA PRO A 16 -3.47 3.62 -11.68
C PRO A 16 -2.13 3.63 -10.93
N MET A 17 -1.22 2.71 -11.28
CA MET A 17 0.08 2.62 -10.63
C MET A 17 1.11 3.62 -11.19
N ALA A 18 0.88 4.16 -12.39
CA ALA A 18 1.78 5.14 -13.00
C ALA A 18 2.14 6.33 -12.09
N PRO A 19 1.21 7.01 -11.38
CA PRO A 19 1.56 8.11 -10.48
C PRO A 19 2.38 7.70 -9.25
N HIS A 20 2.50 6.39 -8.98
CA HIS A 20 3.15 5.83 -7.80
C HIS A 20 4.48 5.14 -8.09
N THR A 21 4.93 5.12 -9.36
CA THR A 21 6.22 4.57 -9.78
C THR A 21 7.09 5.65 -10.41
N TRP A 22 8.41 5.53 -10.28
CA TRP A 22 9.33 6.51 -10.87
C TRP A 22 9.33 6.49 -12.40
N LEU A 23 9.05 5.32 -12.98
CA LEU A 23 8.94 5.15 -14.42
C LEU A 23 7.65 5.77 -14.99
N ASN A 24 6.71 6.19 -14.14
CA ASN A 24 5.41 6.76 -14.54
C ASN A 24 4.61 5.84 -15.49
N ILE A 25 4.68 4.53 -15.23
CA ILE A 25 3.98 3.48 -15.99
C ILE A 25 3.29 2.52 -15.02
N GLY A 26 2.30 1.78 -15.53
CA GLY A 26 1.58 0.75 -14.79
C GLY A 26 0.07 0.98 -14.78
N GLY A 27 -0.65 -0.11 -15.03
CA GLY A 27 -2.11 -0.20 -14.96
C GLY A 27 -2.67 -0.11 -13.54
N PRO A 28 -3.98 -0.37 -13.38
CA PRO A 28 -4.67 -0.19 -12.10
C PRO A 28 -4.32 -1.29 -11.08
N ALA A 29 -4.15 -0.92 -9.82
CA ALA A 29 -4.19 -1.86 -8.69
C ALA A 29 -5.65 -2.11 -8.27
N SER A 30 -6.04 -3.36 -8.02
CA SER A 30 -7.40 -3.68 -7.55
C SER A 30 -7.74 -2.93 -6.26
N TYR A 31 -6.77 -2.85 -5.35
CA TYR A 31 -6.82 -2.01 -4.16
C TYR A 31 -5.48 -1.30 -3.96
N PHE A 32 -5.53 0.02 -3.79
CA PHE A 32 -4.40 0.82 -3.36
C PHE A 32 -4.69 1.36 -1.96
N LEU A 33 -3.90 0.92 -0.99
CA LEU A 33 -4.08 1.23 0.43
C LEU A 33 -2.93 2.12 0.90
N SER A 34 -3.24 3.16 1.66
CA SER A 34 -2.25 4.07 2.27
C SER A 34 -2.44 4.15 3.78
N PRO A 35 -2.15 3.07 4.53
CA PRO A 35 -2.29 3.08 5.98
C PRO A 35 -1.35 4.12 6.60
N ARG A 36 -1.83 4.76 7.67
CA ARG A 36 -1.18 5.85 8.39
C ARG A 36 -0.67 5.40 9.76
N SER A 37 -1.17 4.27 10.27
CA SER A 37 -0.76 3.69 11.54
C SER A 37 -0.60 2.17 11.48
N VAL A 38 0.05 1.61 12.50
CA VAL A 38 0.17 0.15 12.68
C VAL A 38 -1.20 -0.52 12.80
N GLU A 39 -2.18 0.13 13.45
CA GLU A 39 -3.53 -0.41 13.63
C GLU A 39 -4.26 -0.52 12.28
N GLU A 40 -4.20 0.52 11.44
CA GLU A 40 -4.75 0.47 10.09
C GLU A 40 -4.08 -0.62 9.26
N MET A 41 -2.75 -0.74 9.33
CA MET A 41 -1.99 -1.78 8.62
C MET A 41 -2.36 -3.20 9.09
N LEU A 42 -2.53 -3.41 10.40
CA LEU A 42 -2.96 -4.70 10.95
C LEU A 42 -4.33 -5.09 10.43
N GLU A 43 -5.27 -4.15 10.34
CA GLU A 43 -6.60 -4.41 9.81
C GLU A 43 -6.56 -4.77 8.32
N VAL A 44 -5.76 -4.06 7.53
CA VAL A 44 -5.53 -4.38 6.11
C VAL A 44 -4.99 -5.80 5.96
N VAL A 45 -3.92 -6.15 6.68
CA VAL A 45 -3.29 -7.48 6.59
C VAL A 45 -4.26 -8.59 7.01
N ARG A 46 -5.02 -8.38 8.08
CA ARG A 46 -6.03 -9.35 8.55
C ARG A 46 -7.10 -9.61 7.48
N ARG A 47 -7.63 -8.55 6.88
CA ARG A 47 -8.69 -8.66 5.86
C ARG A 47 -8.20 -9.28 4.58
N CYS A 48 -7.02 -8.88 4.09
CA CYS A 48 -6.41 -9.49 2.92
C CYS A 48 -6.17 -10.99 3.16
N LYS A 49 -5.60 -11.36 4.31
CA LYS A 49 -5.36 -12.77 4.66
C LYS A 49 -6.66 -13.58 4.76
N ALA A 50 -7.70 -13.03 5.39
CA ALA A 50 -8.98 -13.71 5.55
C ALA A 50 -9.74 -13.91 4.22
N ASN A 51 -9.42 -13.11 3.19
CA ASN A 51 -10.07 -13.16 1.88
C ASN A 51 -9.11 -13.58 0.76
N GLU A 52 -7.93 -14.12 1.12
CA GLU A 52 -6.91 -14.61 0.19
C GLU A 52 -6.49 -13.58 -0.88
N VAL A 53 -6.52 -12.29 -0.53
CA VAL A 53 -6.09 -11.20 -1.43
C VAL A 53 -4.56 -11.08 -1.39
N PRO A 54 -3.86 -11.22 -2.53
CA PRO A 54 -2.42 -10.99 -2.60
C PRO A 54 -2.05 -9.59 -2.15
N MET A 55 -0.94 -9.44 -1.44
CA MET A 55 -0.47 -8.16 -0.92
C MET A 55 0.92 -7.82 -1.46
N TYR A 56 1.10 -6.56 -1.84
CA TYR A 56 2.36 -6.01 -2.32
C TYR A 56 2.67 -4.73 -1.53
N VAL A 57 3.86 -4.64 -0.94
CA VAL A 57 4.28 -3.44 -0.20
C VAL A 57 5.00 -2.50 -1.15
N LEU A 58 4.60 -1.23 -1.12
CA LEU A 58 5.13 -0.16 -1.96
C LEU A 58 5.78 0.93 -1.10
N GLY A 59 7.05 1.21 -1.40
CA GLY A 59 7.76 2.40 -0.93
C GLY A 59 7.60 3.56 -1.93
N SER A 60 8.71 4.14 -2.38
CA SER A 60 8.71 5.25 -3.35
C SER A 60 8.44 4.83 -4.81
N GLY A 61 8.41 3.52 -5.11
CA GLY A 61 8.24 3.01 -6.47
C GLY A 61 9.44 3.25 -7.40
N ALA A 62 10.64 3.47 -6.84
CA ALA A 62 11.84 3.80 -7.62
C ALA A 62 12.43 2.65 -8.46
N ASN A 63 12.06 1.40 -8.13
CA ASN A 63 12.61 0.21 -8.79
C ASN A 63 11.51 -0.79 -9.16
N LEU A 64 10.38 -0.28 -9.65
CA LEU A 64 9.25 -1.10 -10.07
C LEU A 64 8.90 -0.86 -11.53
N LEU A 65 8.68 -1.95 -12.24
CA LEU A 65 8.06 -2.01 -13.56
C LEU A 65 6.70 -2.69 -13.37
N VAL A 66 5.63 -1.91 -13.50
CA VAL A 66 4.25 -2.41 -13.36
C VAL A 66 3.66 -2.56 -14.75
N ASP A 67 3.05 -3.72 -15.01
CA ASP A 67 2.40 -4.04 -16.28
C ASP A 67 1.20 -3.12 -16.54
N ASP A 68 0.86 -2.87 -17.81
CA ASP A 68 -0.32 -2.09 -18.19
C ASP A 68 -1.63 -2.79 -17.81
N ALA A 69 -1.62 -4.12 -17.65
CA ALA A 69 -2.74 -4.87 -17.05
C ALA A 69 -2.95 -4.55 -15.56
N GLY A 70 -1.96 -3.94 -14.91
CA GLY A 70 -2.04 -3.51 -13.51
C GLY A 70 -1.64 -4.59 -12.51
N VAL A 71 -2.18 -4.48 -11.30
CA VAL A 71 -1.84 -5.35 -10.16
C VAL A 71 -3.12 -5.95 -9.58
N GLU A 72 -3.27 -7.26 -9.73
CA GLU A 72 -4.34 -8.01 -9.09
C GLU A 72 -4.01 -8.22 -7.60
N GLY A 73 -4.71 -7.50 -6.73
CA GLY A 73 -4.53 -7.56 -5.28
C GLY A 73 -4.43 -6.20 -4.60
N ALA A 74 -3.87 -6.21 -3.39
CA ALA A 74 -3.72 -5.06 -2.53
C ALA A 74 -2.29 -4.52 -2.57
N VAL A 75 -2.12 -3.35 -3.18
CA VAL A 75 -0.89 -2.56 -3.11
C VAL A 75 -0.95 -1.66 -1.88
N ILE A 76 -0.01 -1.81 -0.96
CA ILE A 76 0.04 -1.12 0.33
C ILE A 76 1.20 -0.13 0.32
N CYS A 77 0.89 1.16 0.21
CA CYS A 77 1.86 2.26 0.15
C CYS A 77 2.20 2.79 1.54
N LEU A 78 3.44 2.57 1.98
CA LEU A 78 3.93 2.97 3.31
C LEU A 78 4.55 4.37 3.30
N ARG A 79 3.87 5.34 2.71
CA ARG A 79 4.35 6.72 2.55
C ARG A 79 3.57 7.76 3.34
N GLN A 80 2.87 7.32 4.38
CA GLN A 80 2.04 8.19 5.22
C GLN A 80 2.19 7.88 6.71
N GLY A 81 1.88 8.87 7.55
CA GLY A 81 1.78 8.73 9.01
C GLY A 81 3.04 8.15 9.65
N GLN A 82 2.85 7.20 10.57
CA GLN A 82 3.91 6.56 11.36
C GLN A 82 4.99 5.90 10.50
N PHE A 83 4.66 5.50 9.26
CA PHE A 83 5.60 4.83 8.37
C PHE A 83 6.63 5.76 7.73
N MET A 84 6.48 7.07 7.90
CA MET A 84 7.46 8.07 7.44
C MET A 84 8.35 8.60 8.57
N GLU A 85 8.07 8.19 9.82
CA GLU A 85 8.80 8.67 10.98
C GLU A 85 10.19 8.02 11.06
N VAL A 86 11.18 8.83 11.43
CA VAL A 86 12.56 8.38 11.66
C VAL A 86 12.96 8.83 13.05
N SER A 87 13.31 7.88 13.90
CA SER A 87 13.84 8.12 15.24
C SER A 87 15.25 7.57 15.35
N LEU A 88 16.16 8.37 15.90
CA LEU A 88 17.49 7.89 16.29
C LEU A 88 17.39 7.33 17.70
N THR A 89 17.83 6.09 17.89
CA THR A 89 18.00 5.50 19.22
C THR A 89 19.49 5.43 19.50
N GLU A 90 19.93 6.00 20.63
CA GLU A 90 21.30 5.81 21.08
C GLU A 90 21.46 4.35 21.49
N ILE A 91 22.22 3.60 20.70
CA ILE A 91 22.70 2.29 21.10
C ILE A 91 23.83 2.58 22.09
N GLY A 92 23.54 2.48 23.38
CA GLY A 92 24.53 2.70 24.44
C GLY A 92 25.81 1.92 24.16
N LEU A 93 26.93 2.64 24.11
CA LEU A 93 28.29 2.07 24.15
C LEU A 93 28.62 1.63 25.58
#